data_AF-A0A0G0GAZ3-F1
#
_entry.id   AF-A0A0G0GAZ3-F1
#
_cell.length_a   1.000
_cell.length_b   1.000
_cell.length_c   1.000
_cell.angle_alpha   90.00
_cell.angle_beta   90.00
_cell.angle_gamma   90.00
#
_symmetry.space_group_name_H-M   'P 1'
#
loop_
_entity.id
_entity.type
_entity.pdbx_description
1 polymer ?
#
loop_
_entity_poly.entity_id
_entity_poly.type
_entity_poly.pdbx_seq_one_letter_code
_entity_poly.pdbx_strand_id
1 'polypeptide(L)'
;ADKNNIYIGKREGSTYIPPSGSFAIFEPGIDIGNSVPVYTTFEFTQIPEWIQVSQEKINQLQVLVSDINLTDEATMPRLFATIKNNSFFVIPEIDVVAILYDANHNAISASRTYLDQLVFEEITKEIIPMYNIFLVQLK
;
A
#
# COMPACT_ATOMS: atom_id res chain seq x y z
N ALA A 1 16.76 9.68 4.96
CA ALA A 1 18.12 9.87 5.51
C ALA A 1 18.56 8.61 6.26
N ASP A 2 19.87 8.38 6.36
CA ASP A 2 20.43 7.29 7.17
C ASP A 2 20.54 7.67 8.66
N LYS A 3 21.11 6.78 9.49
CA LYS A 3 21.32 7.01 10.93
C LYS A 3 22.20 8.22 11.28
N ASN A 4 22.98 8.71 10.33
CA ASN A 4 23.89 9.84 10.50
C ASN A 4 23.27 11.14 9.92
N ASN A 5 21.96 11.13 9.61
CA ASN A 5 21.25 12.20 8.93
C ASN A 5 21.80 12.54 7.53
N ILE A 6 22.47 11.58 6.87
CA ILE A 6 22.93 11.76 5.50
C ILE A 6 21.75 11.54 4.56
N TYR A 7 21.61 12.45 3.59
CA TYR A 7 20.63 12.30 2.52
C TYR A 7 21.05 11.15 1.59
N ILE A 8 20.12 10.21 1.37
CA ILE A 8 20.39 8.95 0.65
C ILE A 8 19.49 8.76 -0.58
N GLY A 9 18.54 9.65 -0.82
CA GLY A 9 17.63 9.56 -1.95
C GLY A 9 16.39 10.44 -1.82
N LYS A 10 15.74 10.67 -2.96
CA LYS A 10 14.44 11.36 -3.08
C LYS A 10 13.65 10.68 -4.18
N ARG A 11 12.34 10.61 -3.97
CA ARG A 11 11.36 10.19 -4.96
C ARG A 11 10.30 11.26 -5.08
N GLU A 12 9.94 11.58 -6.31
CA GLU A 12 8.84 12.48 -6.64
C GLU A 12 7.80 11.72 -7.45
N GLY A 13 6.54 12.07 -7.24
CA GLY A 13 5.40 11.43 -7.90
C GLY A 13 4.11 12.23 -7.68
N SER A 14 3.03 11.70 -8.21
CA SER A 14 1.68 12.23 -8.03
C SER A 14 0.77 11.14 -7.51
N THR A 15 -0.17 11.49 -6.65
CA THR A 15 -1.17 10.57 -6.12
C THR A 15 -2.47 11.33 -5.86
N TYR A 16 -3.52 10.59 -5.55
CA TYR A 16 -4.81 11.12 -5.16
C TYR A 16 -5.02 10.86 -3.67
N ILE A 17 -5.56 11.86 -2.97
CA ILE A 17 -5.93 11.72 -1.56
C ILE A 17 -7.42 11.38 -1.52
N PRO A 18 -7.81 10.18 -1.05
CA PRO A 18 -9.22 9.83 -0.94
C PRO A 18 -9.92 10.73 0.10
N PRO A 19 -11.24 10.97 -0.06
CA PRO A 19 -11.99 11.83 0.85
C PRO A 19 -12.13 11.26 2.28
N SER A 20 -11.84 9.97 2.47
CA SER A 20 -11.91 9.30 3.77
C SER A 20 -10.92 8.13 3.86
N GLY A 21 -10.61 7.75 5.10
CA GLY A 21 -9.79 6.59 5.42
C GLY A 21 -8.28 6.86 5.44
N SER A 22 -7.54 5.84 5.87
CA SER A 22 -6.08 5.80 5.69
C SER A 22 -5.78 5.27 4.30
N PHE A 23 -4.78 5.82 3.65
CA PHE A 23 -4.29 5.35 2.35
C PHE A 23 -2.77 5.19 2.41
N ALA A 24 -2.25 4.31 1.56
CA ALA A 24 -0.82 4.07 1.45
C ALA A 24 -0.27 4.76 0.19
N ILE A 25 0.93 5.32 0.30
CA ILE A 25 1.76 5.71 -0.85
C ILE A 25 2.82 4.62 -0.99
N PHE A 26 2.87 3.98 -2.16
CA PHE A 26 3.78 2.86 -2.42
C PHE A 26 4.74 3.20 -3.56
N GLU A 27 6.03 3.31 -3.23
CA GLU A 27 7.11 3.58 -4.19
C GLU A 27 8.13 2.43 -4.15
N PRO A 28 8.08 1.49 -5.11
CA PRO A 28 9.03 0.38 -5.16
C PRO A 28 10.37 0.80 -5.76
N GLY A 29 11.43 0.07 -5.42
CA GLY A 29 12.70 0.13 -6.16
C GLY A 29 13.46 1.45 -6.01
N ILE A 30 13.37 2.10 -4.85
CA ILE A 30 14.19 3.28 -4.56
C ILE A 30 15.65 2.84 -4.44
N ASP A 31 16.49 3.28 -5.36
CA ASP A 31 17.94 3.02 -5.30
C ASP A 31 18.58 3.90 -4.22
N ILE A 32 19.01 3.24 -3.14
CA ILE A 32 19.71 3.83 -2.00
C ILE A 32 21.13 3.24 -1.84
N GLY A 33 21.63 2.53 -2.86
CA GLY A 33 22.91 1.82 -2.82
C GLY A 33 23.03 0.89 -1.61
N ASN A 34 24.08 1.08 -0.81
CA ASN A 34 24.36 0.28 0.40
C ASN A 34 23.87 0.94 1.70
N SER A 35 23.11 2.04 1.63
CA SER A 35 22.63 2.76 2.80
C SER A 35 21.36 2.13 3.37
N VAL A 36 21.22 2.18 4.70
CA VAL A 36 20.00 1.75 5.40
C VAL A 36 19.18 2.99 5.78
N PRO A 37 17.94 3.13 5.30
CA PRO A 37 17.10 4.29 5.62
C PRO A 37 16.60 4.21 7.06
N VAL A 38 16.60 5.34 7.76
CA VAL A 38 16.09 5.45 9.15
C VAL A 38 14.93 6.45 9.23
N TYR A 39 14.98 7.52 8.44
CA TYR A 39 13.94 8.55 8.43
C TYR A 39 13.52 8.89 7.00
N THR A 40 12.21 9.10 6.82
CA THR A 40 11.60 9.57 5.58
C THR A 40 10.69 10.76 5.90
N THR A 41 10.67 11.74 5.00
CA THR A 41 9.79 12.91 5.09
C THR A 41 8.94 12.99 3.83
N PHE A 42 7.67 13.36 3.99
CA PHE A 42 6.76 13.63 2.88
C PHE A 42 6.53 15.13 2.78
N GLU A 43 6.56 15.66 1.55
CA GLU A 43 6.27 17.06 1.27
C GLU A 43 5.41 17.17 0.01
N PHE A 44 4.50 18.15 0.00
CA PHE A 44 3.83 18.54 -1.22
C PHE A 44 4.77 19.44 -2.04
N THR A 45 5.06 19.05 -3.27
CA THR A 45 5.87 19.86 -4.20
C THR A 45 5.05 20.97 -4.87
N GLN A 46 3.73 20.91 -4.76
CA GLN A 46 2.77 21.88 -5.29
C GLN A 46 1.53 21.98 -4.39
N ILE A 47 0.76 23.06 -4.53
CA ILE A 47 -0.51 23.22 -3.81
C ILE A 47 -1.49 22.15 -4.31
N PRO A 48 -2.06 21.29 -3.44
CA PRO A 48 -3.01 20.26 -3.86
C PRO A 48 -4.33 20.89 -4.32
N GLU A 49 -4.89 20.34 -5.39
CA GLU A 49 -6.24 20.68 -5.86
C GLU A 49 -7.27 19.81 -5.13
N TRP A 50 -8.22 20.46 -4.46
CA TRP A 50 -9.27 19.78 -3.71
C TRP A 50 -10.56 19.72 -4.53
N ILE A 51 -10.97 18.50 -4.89
CA ILE A 51 -12.22 18.25 -5.62
C ILE A 51 -13.28 17.81 -4.61
N GLN A 52 -14.38 18.56 -4.55
CA GLN A 52 -15.49 18.20 -3.67
C GLN A 52 -16.32 17.07 -4.28
N VAL A 53 -16.50 15.99 -3.52
CA VAL A 53 -17.36 14.85 -3.87
C VAL A 53 -18.59 14.87 -2.96
N SER A 54 -19.78 14.58 -3.49
CA SER A 54 -20.99 14.55 -2.68
C SER A 54 -20.95 13.39 -1.66
N GLN A 55 -21.48 13.63 -0.47
CA GLN A 55 -21.55 12.61 0.59
C GLN A 55 -22.33 11.38 0.13
N GLU A 56 -23.36 11.56 -0.70
CA GLU A 56 -24.13 10.46 -1.29
C GLU A 56 -23.24 9.52 -2.13
N LYS A 57 -22.38 10.06 -3.00
CA LYS A 57 -21.46 9.26 -3.81
C LYS A 57 -20.44 8.52 -2.94
N ILE A 58 -19.92 9.18 -1.90
CA ILE A 58 -18.99 8.57 -0.95
C ILE A 58 -19.67 7.40 -0.23
N ASN A 59 -20.92 7.57 0.23
CA ASN A 59 -21.66 6.53 0.95
C ASN A 59 -22.03 5.33 0.07
N GLN A 60 -22.21 5.56 -1.24
CA GLN A 60 -22.48 4.51 -2.22
C GLN A 60 -21.22 3.72 -2.58
N LEU A 61 -20.03 4.33 -2.56
CA LEU A 61 -18.77 3.65 -2.84
C LEU A 61 -18.35 2.78 -1.65
N GLN A 62 -18.71 1.50 -1.69
CA GLN A 62 -18.46 0.54 -0.63
C GLN A 62 -17.54 -0.58 -1.12
N VAL A 63 -16.24 -0.42 -0.91
CA VAL A 63 -15.25 -1.49 -1.13
C VAL A 63 -14.94 -2.13 0.21
N LEU A 64 -15.07 -3.45 0.28
CA LEU A 64 -14.84 -4.25 1.47
C LEU A 64 -13.65 -5.19 1.24
N VAL A 65 -12.84 -5.36 2.28
CA VAL A 65 -11.74 -6.32 2.30
C VAL A 65 -12.00 -7.33 3.41
N SER A 66 -11.94 -8.62 3.08
CA SER A 66 -12.16 -9.74 4.01
C SER A 66 -11.19 -10.89 3.75
N ASP A 67 -11.27 -11.94 4.57
CA ASP A 67 -10.56 -13.21 4.39
C ASP A 67 -9.05 -13.05 4.21
N ILE A 68 -8.48 -12.10 4.95
CA ILE A 68 -7.04 -11.83 4.95
C ILE A 68 -6.32 -13.02 5.57
N ASN A 69 -5.59 -13.76 4.75
CA ASN A 69 -4.90 -14.98 5.15
C ASN A 69 -3.46 -14.97 4.67
N LEU A 70 -2.53 -15.04 5.62
CA LEU A 70 -1.11 -15.18 5.35
C LEU A 70 -0.74 -16.66 5.44
N THR A 71 -0.12 -17.19 4.39
CA THR A 71 0.36 -18.58 4.34
C THR A 71 1.87 -18.62 4.10
N ASP A 72 2.49 -19.76 4.41
CA ASP A 72 3.89 -20.05 4.07
C ASP A 72 4.92 -19.05 4.65
N GLU A 73 4.60 -18.48 5.83
CA GLU A 73 5.40 -17.46 6.53
C GLU A 73 6.88 -17.82 6.68
N ALA A 74 7.18 -19.09 6.96
CA ALA A 74 8.54 -19.58 7.18
C ALA A 74 9.34 -19.80 5.89
N THR A 75 8.70 -19.76 4.72
CA THR A 75 9.34 -20.06 3.43
C THR A 75 9.13 -18.91 2.44
N MET A 76 8.01 -18.92 1.73
CA MET A 76 7.64 -17.94 0.73
C MET A 76 6.27 -17.37 1.09
N PRO A 77 6.21 -16.37 2.00
CA PRO A 77 4.97 -15.79 2.49
C PRO A 77 4.07 -15.30 1.35
N ARG A 78 2.81 -15.74 1.38
CA ARG A 78 1.75 -15.34 0.44
C ARG A 78 0.57 -14.79 1.21
N LEU A 79 0.13 -13.59 0.85
CA LEU A 79 -1.06 -12.98 1.45
C LEU A 79 -2.21 -13.09 0.47
N PHE A 80 -3.32 -13.67 0.92
CA PHE A 80 -4.58 -13.69 0.20
C PHE A 80 -5.55 -12.75 0.90
N ALA A 81 -6.34 -12.02 0.11
CA ALA A 81 -7.47 -11.26 0.62
C ALA A 81 -8.60 -11.26 -0.40
N THR A 82 -9.83 -11.21 0.08
CA THR A 82 -11.02 -11.03 -0.74
C THR A 82 -11.36 -9.54 -0.78
N ILE A 83 -11.53 -9.01 -2.00
CA ILE A 83 -11.91 -7.63 -2.23
C ILE A 83 -13.27 -7.64 -2.92
N LYS A 84 -14.24 -6.98 -2.31
CA LYS A 84 -15.61 -6.92 -2.80
C LYS A 84 -16.04 -5.48 -3.03
N ASN A 85 -16.59 -5.21 -4.19
CA ASN A 85 -17.28 -3.95 -4.45
C ASN A 85 -18.78 -4.15 -4.22
N ASN A 86 -19.28 -3.55 -3.15
CA ASN A 86 -20.68 -3.55 -2.76
C ASN A 86 -21.42 -2.29 -3.28
N SER A 87 -20.86 -1.60 -4.27
CA SER A 87 -21.47 -0.44 -4.93
C SER A 87 -21.94 -0.76 -6.35
N PHE A 88 -22.85 0.06 -6.89
CA PHE A 88 -23.26 -0.03 -8.30
C PHE A 88 -22.25 0.59 -9.27
N PHE A 89 -21.13 1.12 -8.78
CA PHE A 89 -20.11 1.72 -9.63
C PHE A 89 -19.10 0.66 -10.09
N VAL A 90 -18.65 0.76 -11.32
CA VAL A 90 -17.43 0.06 -11.76
C VAL A 90 -16.24 0.92 -11.35
N ILE A 91 -15.31 0.33 -10.59
CA ILE A 91 -14.14 1.03 -10.07
C ILE A 91 -12.93 0.61 -10.92
N PRO A 92 -12.38 1.47 -11.79
CA PRO A 92 -11.20 1.15 -12.59
C PRO A 92 -9.91 1.31 -11.78
N GLU A 93 -8.84 0.65 -12.24
CA GLU A 93 -7.45 0.88 -11.87
C GLU A 93 -7.20 0.95 -10.35
N ILE A 94 -7.46 -0.15 -9.65
CA ILE A 94 -7.34 -0.21 -8.19
C ILE A 94 -5.97 -0.74 -7.81
N ASP A 95 -5.20 0.10 -7.14
CA ASP A 95 -4.01 -0.32 -6.40
C ASP A 95 -4.40 -0.98 -5.08
N VAL A 96 -3.88 -2.19 -4.85
CA VAL A 96 -4.06 -2.94 -3.62
C VAL A 96 -2.70 -3.05 -2.94
N VAL A 97 -2.56 -2.36 -1.81
CA VAL A 97 -1.34 -2.35 -1.01
C VAL A 97 -1.54 -3.14 0.26
N ALA A 98 -0.64 -4.06 0.54
CA ALA A 98 -0.54 -4.77 1.81
C ALA A 98 0.68 -4.29 2.58
N ILE A 99 0.51 -4.09 3.89
CA ILE A 99 1.59 -3.74 4.82
C ILE A 99 1.55 -4.74 5.97
N LEU A 100 2.66 -5.43 6.20
CA LEU A 100 2.85 -6.34 7.31
C LEU A 100 3.49 -5.58 8.47
N TYR A 101 2.94 -5.75 9.67
CA TYR A 101 3.44 -5.15 10.90
C TYR A 101 3.95 -6.22 11.87
N ASP A 102 4.97 -5.89 12.65
CA ASP A 102 5.39 -6.70 13.79
C ASP A 102 4.50 -6.46 15.03
N ALA A 103 4.77 -7.19 16.12
CA ALA A 103 4.03 -7.06 17.38
C ALA A 103 4.15 -5.66 18.04
N ASN A 104 5.14 -4.86 17.65
CA ASN A 104 5.35 -3.50 18.13
C ASN A 104 4.74 -2.45 17.19
N HIS A 105 3.97 -2.87 16.17
CA HIS A 105 3.36 -2.02 15.14
C HIS A 105 4.38 -1.32 14.22
N ASN A 106 5.58 -1.88 14.07
CA ASN A 106 6.51 -1.42 13.03
C ASN A 106 6.17 -2.11 11.71
N ALA A 107 6.10 -1.34 10.62
CA ALA A 107 5.97 -1.91 9.28
C ALA A 107 7.26 -2.68 8.94
N ILE A 108 7.13 -3.98 8.68
CA ILE A 108 8.24 -4.86 8.37
C ILE A 108 8.30 -5.26 6.91
N SER A 109 7.17 -5.33 6.20
CA SER A 109 7.14 -5.64 4.77
C SER A 109 5.95 -4.95 4.11
N ALA A 110 6.06 -4.67 2.82
CA ALA A 110 4.96 -4.13 2.04
C ALA A 110 4.98 -4.69 0.63
N SER A 111 3.81 -4.86 0.03
CA SER A 111 3.65 -5.30 -1.35
C SER A 111 2.48 -4.59 -2.00
N ARG A 112 2.52 -4.49 -3.33
CA ARG A 112 1.45 -3.90 -4.13
C ARG A 112 1.09 -4.83 -5.27
N THR A 113 -0.21 -5.02 -5.46
CA THR A 113 -0.79 -5.58 -6.68
C THR A 113 -1.83 -4.61 -7.23
N TYR A 114 -2.34 -4.87 -8.42
CA TYR A 114 -3.34 -4.03 -9.05
C TYR A 114 -4.51 -4.86 -9.62
N LEU A 115 -5.65 -4.20 -9.74
CA LEU A 115 -6.85 -4.68 -10.43
C LEU A 115 -7.20 -3.67 -11.52
N ASP A 116 -7.36 -4.14 -12.76
CA ASP A 116 -7.75 -3.27 -13.88
C ASP A 116 -9.14 -2.67 -13.66
N GLN A 117 -10.05 -3.45 -13.08
CA GLN A 117 -11.38 -3.00 -12.70
C GLN A 117 -11.97 -3.89 -11.61
N LEU A 118 -12.88 -3.32 -10.82
CA LEU A 118 -13.71 -4.02 -9.86
C LEU A 118 -15.17 -3.66 -10.13
N VAL A 119 -15.89 -4.59 -10.73
CA VAL A 119 -17.34 -4.53 -10.97
C VAL A 119 -18.11 -4.92 -9.70
N PHE A 120 -19.45 -4.91 -9.72
CA PHE A 120 -20.28 -5.39 -8.61
C PHE A 120 -20.18 -6.91 -8.43
N GLU A 121 -18.99 -7.38 -8.05
CA GLU A 121 -18.65 -8.77 -7.84
C GLU A 121 -17.60 -8.88 -6.72
N GLU A 122 -17.32 -10.12 -6.33
CA GLU A 122 -16.30 -10.48 -5.35
C GLU A 122 -15.09 -11.04 -6.09
N ILE A 123 -13.90 -10.53 -5.76
CA ILE A 123 -12.63 -10.99 -6.35
C ILE A 123 -11.69 -11.37 -5.21
N THR A 124 -11.26 -12.63 -5.17
CA THR A 124 -10.15 -13.06 -4.33
C THR A 124 -8.84 -12.73 -5.04
N LYS A 125 -7.97 -11.95 -4.39
CA LYS A 125 -6.69 -11.53 -4.95
C LYS A 125 -5.55 -12.04 -4.09
N GLU A 126 -4.59 -12.67 -4.76
CA GLU A 126 -3.30 -12.98 -4.17
C GLU A 126 -2.39 -11.75 -4.26
N ILE A 127 -1.79 -11.39 -3.13
CA ILE A 127 -0.86 -10.27 -3.00
C ILE A 127 0.53 -10.89 -2.79
N ILE A 128 1.26 -11.02 -3.89
CA ILE A 128 2.60 -11.63 -3.96
C ILE A 128 3.62 -10.58 -4.40
N PRO A 129 4.89 -10.72 -4.00
CA PRO A 129 5.39 -11.41 -2.81
C PRO A 129 5.52 -10.43 -1.64
N MET A 130 5.20 -10.87 -0.42
CA MET A 130 5.58 -10.14 0.77
C MET A 130 6.95 -10.65 1.22
N TYR A 131 8.02 -10.27 0.53
CA TYR A 131 9.34 -10.84 0.81
C TYR A 131 9.68 -10.85 2.31
N ASN A 132 10.31 -11.96 2.71
CA ASN A 132 10.81 -12.20 4.05
C ASN A 132 11.90 -11.16 4.37
N ILE A 133 11.58 -10.20 5.22
CA ILE A 133 12.58 -9.34 5.88
C ILE A 133 13.49 -10.10 6.85
N PHE A 134 13.25 -11.40 7.09
CA PHE A 134 14.16 -12.24 7.87
C PHE A 134 15.49 -12.57 7.15
N LEU A 135 15.69 -12.15 5.89
CA LEU A 135 17.00 -12.19 5.23
C LEU A 135 17.84 -10.93 5.44
N VAL A 136 17.32 -9.88 6.09
CA VAL A 136 18.15 -8.81 6.65
C VAL A 136 18.66 -9.27 8.02
N GLN A 137 19.40 -10.38 8.03
CA GLN A 137 20.38 -10.58 9.09
C GLN A 137 21.60 -9.74 8.76
N LEU A 138 21.79 -8.65 9.50
CA LEU A 138 23.12 -8.06 9.65
C LEU A 138 23.41 -7.85 11.13
N LYS A 139 23.98 -8.92 11.71
CA LYS A 139 24.80 -9.01 12.94
C LYS A 139 24.23 -8.49 14.26
#